data_AF-M1W282-F1
#
_entry.id   AF-M1W282-F1
#
_cell.length_a   1.000
_cell.length_b   1.000
_cell.length_c   1.000
_cell.angle_alpha   90.00
_cell.angle_beta   90.00
_cell.angle_gamma   90.00
#
_symmetry.space_group_name_H-M   'P 1'
#
loop_
_entity.id
_entity.type
_entity.pdbx_description
1 polymer ?
#
loop_
_entity_poly.entity_id
_entity_poly.type
_entity_poly.pdbx_seq_one_letter_code
_entity_poly.pdbx_strand_id
1 'polypeptide(L)'
;MATEDERYKQSSQFRLWSFSPANLQELRHKTNALAKQLILPRLNPVPEFLTSEEETRLVKFFTVELIRAAQFCELPTEIRSTAAIFLRRFYVTNSVMTYPPTELLKTSLFFGCKAEGFYIRLARLAEKFPNTTSDQILAGEYLLCQGIRFAFDVRHPFRPLEGAILELRKRCPDEETRINNAHARAREILKFSALVTDVYFHYTPSQIMMASLLMVDAGLVDILLSDKPAKNGAENDAKNGAGNGAGHGDDQSNGAYAKARERIMTTLESCRAMLEDEPPERMSEYWGTPEIVKSMKPLRKKLQKCRDPDRADLVELQRARREQANTKPTLQKPTSHDLALGKVDHTRSKRQKTAGAADDVFGPSLG
;
A
#
# COMPACT_ATOMS: atom_id res chain seq x y z
N MET A 1 -21.84 18.65 -6.65
CA MET A 1 -20.41 18.24 -6.63
C MET A 1 -20.37 16.80 -6.18
N ALA A 2 -19.47 15.97 -6.73
CA ALA A 2 -19.28 14.62 -6.23
C ALA A 2 -18.89 14.65 -4.75
N THR A 3 -19.46 13.77 -3.93
CA THR A 3 -19.11 13.65 -2.50
C THR A 3 -17.64 13.25 -2.35
N GLU A 4 -17.05 13.48 -1.19
CA GLU A 4 -15.67 13.08 -0.89
C GLU A 4 -15.42 11.58 -1.15
N ASP A 5 -16.42 10.74 -0.84
CA ASP A 5 -16.40 9.30 -1.09
C ASP A 5 -16.35 8.98 -2.59
N GLU A 6 -17.18 9.63 -3.40
CA GLU A 6 -17.19 9.46 -4.85
C GLU A 6 -15.84 9.89 -5.46
N ARG A 7 -15.25 10.98 -4.96
CA ARG A 7 -13.93 11.43 -5.39
C ARG A 7 -12.82 10.46 -4.99
N TYR A 8 -12.92 9.83 -3.83
CA TYR A 8 -11.98 8.78 -3.44
C TYR A 8 -12.09 7.57 -4.36
N LYS A 9 -13.31 7.13 -4.67
CA LYS A 9 -13.58 5.99 -5.56
C LYS A 9 -13.06 6.19 -7.00
N GLN A 10 -12.88 7.43 -7.45
CA GLN A 10 -12.30 7.73 -8.76
C GLN A 10 -10.76 7.57 -8.81
N SER A 11 -10.10 7.44 -7.65
CA SER A 11 -8.64 7.34 -7.57
C SER A 11 -8.08 6.02 -8.07
N SER A 12 -6.82 6.05 -8.51
CA SER A 12 -6.07 4.83 -8.83
C SER A 12 -5.90 3.92 -7.63
N GLN A 13 -5.76 4.47 -6.42
CA GLN A 13 -5.65 3.68 -5.19
C GLN A 13 -6.90 2.84 -4.92
N PHE A 14 -8.10 3.42 -5.05
CA PHE A 14 -9.35 2.65 -4.91
C PHE A 14 -9.52 1.65 -6.05
N ARG A 15 -9.40 2.12 -7.29
CA ARG A 15 -9.74 1.33 -8.48
C ARG A 15 -8.79 0.17 -8.76
N LEU A 16 -7.51 0.29 -8.37
CA LEU A 16 -6.46 -0.66 -8.74
C LEU A 16 -5.83 -1.37 -7.54
N TRP A 17 -5.94 -0.80 -6.34
CA TRP A 17 -5.18 -1.24 -5.17
C TRP A 17 -6.02 -1.35 -3.90
N SER A 18 -7.35 -1.49 -4.03
CA SER A 18 -8.25 -1.81 -2.92
C SER A 18 -8.97 -3.12 -3.21
N PHE A 19 -8.89 -4.06 -2.27
CA PHE A 19 -9.32 -5.45 -2.41
C PHE A 19 -10.06 -5.90 -1.15
N SER A 20 -10.95 -6.88 -1.29
CA SER A 20 -11.38 -7.67 -0.14
C SER A 20 -10.20 -8.54 0.35
N PRO A 21 -10.20 -8.98 1.63
CA PRO A 21 -9.17 -9.89 2.15
C PRO A 21 -9.03 -11.18 1.31
N ALA A 22 -10.16 -11.77 0.90
CA ALA A 22 -10.17 -12.98 0.07
C ALA A 22 -9.53 -12.73 -1.31
N ASN A 23 -9.87 -11.63 -1.98
CA ASN A 23 -9.33 -11.31 -3.30
C ASN A 23 -7.81 -11.05 -3.25
N LEU A 24 -7.33 -10.37 -2.19
CA LEU A 24 -5.89 -10.13 -2.02
C LEU A 24 -5.13 -11.44 -1.79
N GLN A 25 -5.67 -12.34 -0.97
CA GLN A 25 -5.09 -13.66 -0.73
C GLN A 25 -5.07 -14.50 -2.01
N GLU A 26 -6.17 -14.53 -2.75
CA GLU A 26 -6.26 -15.25 -4.03
C GLU A 26 -5.26 -14.69 -5.05
N LEU A 27 -5.13 -13.37 -5.15
CA LEU A 27 -4.17 -12.71 -6.04
C LEU A 27 -2.74 -13.13 -5.70
N ARG A 28 -2.35 -13.14 -4.42
CA ARG A 28 -1.03 -13.60 -3.97
C ARG A 28 -0.79 -15.08 -4.31
N HIS A 29 -1.77 -15.95 -4.09
CA HIS A 29 -1.65 -17.36 -4.46
C HIS A 29 -1.46 -17.53 -5.98
N LYS A 30 -2.25 -16.83 -6.80
CA LYS A 30 -2.13 -16.87 -8.27
C LYS A 30 -0.77 -16.36 -8.73
N THR A 31 -0.30 -15.23 -8.18
CA THR A 31 1.03 -14.68 -8.49
C THR A 31 2.14 -15.67 -8.15
N ASN A 32 2.10 -16.30 -6.96
CA ASN A 32 3.07 -17.31 -6.55
C ASN A 32 3.03 -18.56 -7.46
N ALA A 33 1.83 -19.07 -7.78
CA ALA A 33 1.66 -20.24 -8.63
C ALA A 33 2.17 -20.00 -10.06
N LEU A 34 1.84 -18.84 -10.64
CA LEU A 34 2.33 -18.44 -11.97
C LEU A 34 3.85 -18.33 -11.98
N ALA A 35 4.46 -17.72 -10.96
CA ALA A 35 5.91 -17.63 -10.86
C ALA A 35 6.57 -19.03 -10.81
N LYS A 36 6.02 -19.96 -10.02
CA LYS A 36 6.49 -21.36 -10.00
C LYS A 36 6.43 -22.00 -11.38
N GLN A 37 5.30 -21.86 -12.07
CA GLN A 37 5.11 -22.43 -13.41
C GLN A 37 6.12 -21.87 -14.42
N LEU A 38 6.43 -20.57 -14.36
CA LEU A 38 7.37 -19.92 -15.28
C LEU A 38 8.84 -20.23 -14.96
N ILE A 39 9.18 -20.43 -13.68
CA ILE A 39 10.56 -20.69 -13.24
C ILE A 39 10.92 -22.18 -13.36
N LEU A 40 9.95 -23.09 -13.12
CA LEU A 40 10.17 -24.53 -13.12
C LEU A 40 10.96 -25.06 -14.34
N PRO A 41 10.66 -24.65 -15.59
CA PRO A 41 11.39 -25.14 -16.76
C PRO A 41 12.86 -24.68 -16.83
N ARG A 42 13.25 -23.67 -16.05
CA ARG A 42 14.58 -23.03 -16.09
C ARG A 42 15.52 -23.54 -15.01
N LEU A 43 15.04 -24.34 -14.07
CA LEU A 43 15.82 -24.82 -12.93
C LEU A 43 16.00 -26.34 -12.97
N ASN A 44 17.26 -26.77 -12.87
CA ASN A 44 17.63 -28.17 -12.73
C ASN A 44 18.81 -28.28 -11.73
N PRO A 45 18.69 -29.01 -10.61
CA PRO A 45 17.51 -29.75 -10.13
C PRO A 45 16.36 -28.82 -9.69
N VAL A 46 15.13 -29.35 -9.69
CA VAL A 46 13.95 -28.61 -9.23
C VAL A 46 14.06 -28.36 -7.71
N PRO A 47 14.11 -27.09 -7.26
CA PRO A 47 14.21 -26.77 -5.85
C PRO A 47 12.83 -26.76 -5.18
N GLU A 48 12.84 -26.69 -3.85
CA GLU A 48 11.63 -26.36 -3.08
C GLU A 48 11.32 -24.86 -3.23
N PHE A 49 10.22 -24.54 -3.90
CA PHE A 49 9.76 -23.16 -4.09
C PHE A 49 9.10 -22.57 -2.84
N LEU A 50 9.07 -21.23 -2.75
CA LEU A 50 8.39 -20.53 -1.67
C LEU A 50 6.87 -20.70 -1.74
N THR A 51 6.20 -20.82 -0.60
CA THR A 51 4.74 -20.65 -0.51
C THR A 51 4.35 -19.18 -0.54
N SER A 52 3.08 -18.89 -0.80
CA SER A 52 2.49 -17.55 -0.73
C SER A 52 2.67 -16.88 0.64
N GLU A 53 2.61 -17.67 1.71
CA GLU A 53 2.77 -17.20 3.09
C GLU A 53 4.25 -16.87 3.37
N GLU A 54 5.17 -17.71 2.89
CA GLU A 54 6.61 -17.45 2.96
C GLU A 54 6.99 -16.19 2.17
N GLU A 55 6.42 -16.00 0.98
CA GLU A 55 6.56 -14.75 0.21
C GLU A 55 6.04 -13.55 0.97
N THR A 56 4.83 -13.64 1.53
CA THR A 56 4.22 -12.55 2.32
C THR A 56 5.11 -12.17 3.51
N ARG A 57 5.69 -13.16 4.19
CA ARG A 57 6.64 -12.93 5.30
C ARG A 57 7.94 -12.27 4.84
N LEU A 58 8.48 -12.66 3.68
CA LEU A 58 9.64 -12.00 3.09
C LEU A 58 9.33 -10.55 2.70
N VAL A 59 8.17 -10.30 2.08
CA VAL A 59 7.74 -8.94 1.71
C VAL A 59 7.59 -8.06 2.94
N LYS A 60 6.98 -8.56 4.03
CA LYS A 60 6.93 -7.85 5.32
C LYS A 60 8.33 -7.51 5.84
N PHE A 61 9.25 -8.49 5.86
CA PHE A 61 10.63 -8.28 6.28
C PHE A 61 11.32 -7.18 5.45
N PHE A 62 11.25 -7.25 4.11
CA PHE A 62 11.85 -6.25 3.24
C PHE A 62 11.15 -4.88 3.32
N THR A 63 9.86 -4.83 3.66
CA THR A 63 9.17 -3.57 3.94
C THR A 63 9.74 -2.91 5.21
N VAL A 64 10.01 -3.67 6.26
CA VAL A 64 10.64 -3.15 7.47
C VAL A 64 12.07 -2.67 7.20
N GLU A 65 12.85 -3.44 6.44
CA GLU A 65 14.19 -3.03 5.99
C GLU A 65 14.12 -1.75 5.13
N LEU A 66 13.08 -1.58 4.30
CA LEU A 66 12.87 -0.36 3.52
C LEU A 66 12.62 0.84 4.44
N ILE A 67 11.78 0.68 5.46
CA ILE A 67 11.48 1.74 6.45
C ILE A 67 12.79 2.16 7.16
N ARG A 68 13.63 1.19 7.57
CA ARG A 68 14.94 1.47 8.19
C ARG A 68 15.89 2.17 7.23
N ALA A 69 15.98 1.69 6.01
CA ALA A 69 16.81 2.29 4.97
C ALA A 69 16.38 3.74 4.69
N ALA A 70 15.07 4.01 4.62
CA ALA A 70 14.55 5.36 4.45
C ALA A 70 14.89 6.27 5.64
N GLN A 71 14.83 5.76 6.87
CA GLN A 71 15.24 6.49 8.08
C GLN A 71 16.74 6.83 8.04
N PHE A 72 17.59 5.85 7.71
CA PHE A 72 19.02 6.04 7.54
C PHE A 72 19.37 7.01 6.40
N CYS A 73 18.55 7.02 5.35
CA CYS A 73 18.65 7.98 4.26
C CYS A 73 18.08 9.36 4.61
N GLU A 74 17.55 9.56 5.82
CA GLU A 74 16.91 10.79 6.30
C GLU A 74 15.75 11.24 5.41
N LEU A 75 15.05 10.28 4.79
CA LEU A 75 13.94 10.58 3.89
C LEU A 75 12.69 10.98 4.70
N PRO A 76 11.97 12.03 4.25
CA PRO A 76 10.66 12.42 4.77
C PRO A 76 9.67 11.25 4.92
N THR A 77 8.72 11.42 5.84
CA THR A 77 7.74 10.38 6.18
C THR A 77 6.84 10.00 5.01
N GLU A 78 6.40 10.98 4.20
CA GLU A 78 5.59 10.72 3.00
C GLU A 78 6.37 9.84 2.02
N ILE A 79 7.60 10.23 1.65
CA ILE A 79 8.48 9.48 0.75
C ILE A 79 8.69 8.04 1.23
N ARG A 80 8.97 7.86 2.53
CA ARG A 80 9.12 6.53 3.14
C ARG A 80 7.86 5.69 2.97
N SER A 81 6.70 6.30 3.20
CA SER A 81 5.41 5.63 3.10
C SER A 81 5.10 5.26 1.66
N THR A 82 5.26 6.19 0.71
CA THR A 82 5.09 5.96 -0.73
C THR A 82 5.98 4.82 -1.22
N ALA A 83 7.27 4.82 -0.85
CA ALA A 83 8.21 3.77 -1.21
C ALA A 83 7.82 2.40 -0.64
N ALA A 84 7.39 2.34 0.63
CA ALA A 84 6.89 1.10 1.23
C ALA A 84 5.65 0.56 0.51
N ILE A 85 4.69 1.44 0.18
CA ILE A 85 3.49 1.03 -0.56
C ILE A 85 3.81 0.60 -1.99
N PHE A 86 4.75 1.25 -2.68
CA PHE A 86 5.20 0.80 -3.99
C PHE A 86 5.81 -0.61 -3.95
N LEU A 87 6.70 -0.88 -2.99
CA LEU A 87 7.29 -2.21 -2.82
C LEU A 87 6.21 -3.28 -2.61
N ARG A 88 5.22 -2.98 -1.75
CA ARG A 88 4.14 -3.92 -1.44
C ARG A 88 3.18 -4.12 -2.60
N ARG A 89 2.80 -3.05 -3.31
CA ARG A 89 1.99 -3.14 -4.54
C ARG A 89 2.70 -3.99 -5.59
N PHE A 90 4.00 -3.76 -5.77
CA PHE A 90 4.82 -4.53 -6.71
C PHE A 90 4.79 -6.04 -6.41
N TYR A 91 4.96 -6.42 -5.14
CA TYR A 91 4.98 -7.82 -4.73
C TYR A 91 3.60 -8.47 -4.49
N VAL A 92 2.52 -7.73 -4.71
CA VAL A 92 1.18 -8.33 -4.84
C VAL A 92 0.99 -8.91 -6.25
N THR A 93 1.55 -8.25 -7.26
CA THR A 93 1.41 -8.63 -8.69
C THR A 93 2.63 -9.35 -9.26
N ASN A 94 3.74 -9.39 -8.52
CA ASN A 94 4.97 -10.07 -8.89
C ASN A 94 5.48 -10.92 -7.72
N SER A 95 6.13 -12.05 -8.01
CA SER A 95 6.71 -12.89 -6.96
C SER A 95 8.11 -12.42 -6.56
N VAL A 96 8.47 -12.59 -5.29
CA VAL A 96 9.86 -12.39 -4.82
C VAL A 96 10.83 -13.39 -5.45
N MET A 97 10.34 -14.53 -5.96
CA MET A 97 11.13 -15.51 -6.72
C MET A 97 11.49 -14.99 -8.11
N THR A 98 10.73 -14.03 -8.66
CA THR A 98 10.97 -13.48 -10.00
C THR A 98 11.91 -12.27 -9.96
N TYR A 99 11.73 -11.35 -9.02
CA TYR A 99 12.50 -10.11 -8.94
C TYR A 99 13.12 -9.89 -7.56
N PRO A 100 14.41 -9.51 -7.47
CA PRO A 100 15.14 -9.46 -6.21
C PRO A 100 14.66 -8.32 -5.28
N PRO A 101 14.13 -8.64 -4.08
CA PRO A 101 13.57 -7.63 -3.18
C PRO A 101 14.60 -6.63 -2.63
N THR A 102 15.88 -7.03 -2.54
CA THR A 102 16.95 -6.13 -2.13
C THR A 102 17.13 -4.96 -3.11
N GLU A 103 17.07 -5.21 -4.42
CA GLU A 103 17.23 -4.16 -5.42
C GLU A 103 15.92 -3.37 -5.59
N LEU A 104 14.78 -4.06 -5.60
CA LEU A 104 13.46 -3.40 -5.68
C LEU A 104 13.20 -2.48 -4.49
N LEU A 105 13.74 -2.78 -3.30
CA LEU A 105 13.71 -1.89 -2.15
C LEU A 105 14.40 -0.56 -2.46
N LYS A 106 15.62 -0.59 -2.98
CA LYS A 106 16.40 0.62 -3.31
C LYS A 106 15.74 1.40 -4.43
N THR A 107 15.26 0.71 -5.47
CA THR A 107 14.46 1.32 -6.55
C THR A 107 13.20 1.97 -6.00
N SER A 108 12.49 1.33 -5.07
CA SER A 108 11.26 1.88 -4.47
C SER A 108 11.55 3.15 -3.66
N LEU A 109 12.67 3.23 -2.94
CA LEU A 109 13.11 4.45 -2.27
C LEU A 109 13.40 5.58 -3.26
N PHE A 110 14.17 5.28 -4.32
CA PHE A 110 14.48 6.26 -5.36
C PHE A 110 13.23 6.77 -6.09
N PHE A 111 12.34 5.86 -6.45
CA PHE A 111 11.13 6.20 -7.18
C PHE A 111 10.09 6.89 -6.29
N GLY A 112 10.01 6.52 -5.01
CA GLY A 112 9.21 7.23 -4.00
C GLY A 112 9.62 8.70 -3.87
N CYS A 113 10.93 8.99 -3.89
CA CYS A 113 11.42 10.37 -3.93
C CYS A 113 10.85 11.13 -5.15
N LYS A 114 10.92 10.54 -6.34
CA LYS A 114 10.38 11.16 -7.57
C LYS A 114 8.86 11.37 -7.50
N ALA A 115 8.11 10.37 -7.02
CA ALA A 115 6.65 10.42 -6.93
C ALA A 115 6.15 11.56 -6.01
N GLU A 116 6.88 11.83 -4.93
CA GLU A 116 6.58 12.92 -3.99
C GLU A 116 7.23 14.28 -4.39
N GLY A 117 7.79 14.38 -5.60
CA GLY A 117 8.44 15.61 -6.08
C GLY A 117 9.77 15.95 -5.41
N PHE A 118 10.38 15.00 -4.71
CA PHE A 118 11.70 15.14 -4.09
C PHE A 118 12.80 14.59 -5.00
N TYR A 119 13.57 15.47 -5.63
CA TYR A 119 14.60 15.07 -6.59
C TYR A 119 15.95 14.83 -5.91
N ILE A 120 16.15 13.61 -5.41
CA ILE A 120 17.47 13.17 -4.92
C ILE A 120 18.39 12.77 -6.09
N ARG A 121 19.66 13.17 -6.03
CA ARG A 121 20.66 12.68 -6.98
C ARG A 121 20.89 11.19 -6.75
N LEU A 122 20.70 10.40 -7.80
CA LEU A 122 20.79 8.95 -7.73
C LEU A 122 22.14 8.45 -7.18
N ALA A 123 23.26 9.04 -7.61
CA ALA A 123 24.58 8.68 -7.12
C ALA A 123 24.71 8.82 -5.59
N ARG A 124 24.18 9.91 -5.01
CA ARG A 124 24.16 10.13 -3.56
C ARG A 124 23.32 9.11 -2.81
N LEU A 125 22.21 8.66 -3.43
CA LEU A 125 21.40 7.61 -2.83
C LEU A 125 22.13 6.26 -2.89
N ALA A 126 22.76 5.93 -4.02
CA ALA A 126 23.54 4.70 -4.19
C ALA A 126 24.70 4.62 -3.20
N GLU A 127 25.41 5.72 -2.95
CA GLU A 127 26.50 5.83 -1.97
C GLU A 127 26.09 5.47 -0.53
N LYS A 128 24.81 5.60 -0.18
CA LYS A 128 24.29 5.20 1.15
C LYS A 128 24.14 3.69 1.31
N PHE A 129 24.23 2.92 0.22
CA PHE A 129 24.07 1.46 0.26
C PHE A 129 25.38 0.76 -0.12
N PRO A 130 25.80 -0.28 0.63
CA PRO A 130 27.02 -1.00 0.30
C PRO A 130 26.89 -1.70 -1.05
N ASN A 131 27.98 -1.71 -1.82
CA ASN A 131 28.10 -2.40 -3.11
C ASN A 131 26.95 -2.11 -4.09
N THR A 132 26.41 -0.89 -4.07
CA THR A 132 25.27 -0.48 -4.89
C THR A 132 25.71 0.57 -5.91
N THR A 133 25.40 0.34 -7.19
CA THR A 133 25.63 1.32 -8.26
C THR A 133 24.34 2.03 -8.65
N SER A 134 24.47 3.19 -9.30
CA SER A 134 23.32 3.92 -9.85
C SER A 134 22.54 3.08 -10.87
N ASP A 135 23.24 2.32 -11.70
CA ASP A 135 22.64 1.48 -12.74
C ASP A 135 21.77 0.36 -12.16
N GLN A 136 22.17 -0.25 -11.04
CA GLN A 136 21.38 -1.26 -10.35
C GLN A 136 20.02 -0.72 -9.89
N ILE A 137 20.00 0.50 -9.35
CA ILE A 137 18.77 1.15 -8.91
C ILE A 137 17.89 1.52 -10.13
N LEU A 138 18.48 2.06 -11.20
CA LEU A 138 17.77 2.45 -12.43
C LEU A 138 17.21 1.26 -13.20
N ALA A 139 17.87 0.11 -13.15
CA ALA A 139 17.44 -1.07 -13.87
C ALA A 139 16.05 -1.55 -13.43
N GLY A 140 15.72 -1.39 -12.14
CA GLY A 140 14.41 -1.69 -11.58
C GLY A 140 13.35 -0.61 -11.81
N GLU A 141 13.70 0.61 -12.24
CA GLU A 141 12.79 1.76 -12.18
C GLU A 141 11.54 1.57 -13.06
N TYR A 142 11.74 1.29 -14.35
CA TYR A 142 10.62 1.09 -15.26
C TYR A 142 9.83 -0.20 -14.92
N LEU A 143 10.53 -1.24 -14.46
CA LEU A 143 9.91 -2.48 -14.00
C LEU A 143 8.97 -2.20 -12.82
N LEU A 144 9.42 -1.41 -11.84
CA LEU A 144 8.59 -1.00 -10.71
C LEU A 144 7.35 -0.26 -11.20
N CYS A 145 7.49 0.73 -12.10
CA CYS A 145 6.37 1.47 -12.69
C CYS A 145 5.32 0.54 -13.30
N GLN A 146 5.76 -0.47 -14.05
CA GLN A 146 4.87 -1.48 -14.64
C GLN A 146 4.17 -2.29 -13.55
N GLY A 147 4.92 -2.79 -12.55
CA GLY A 147 4.38 -3.61 -11.48
C GLY A 147 3.36 -2.89 -10.59
N ILE A 148 3.53 -1.58 -10.38
CA ILE A 148 2.55 -0.72 -9.67
C ILE A 148 1.49 -0.12 -10.60
N ARG A 149 1.40 -0.60 -11.85
CA ARG A 149 0.40 -0.20 -12.86
C ARG A 149 0.36 1.31 -13.10
N PHE A 150 1.51 1.97 -13.05
CA PHE A 150 1.65 3.43 -13.20
C PHE A 150 0.78 4.26 -12.22
N ALA A 151 0.35 3.65 -11.11
CA ALA A 151 -0.46 4.30 -10.08
C ALA A 151 0.44 4.98 -9.03
N PHE A 152 0.99 6.15 -9.40
CA PHE A 152 1.97 6.87 -8.59
C PHE A 152 1.36 7.69 -7.44
N ASP A 153 0.11 8.14 -7.58
CA ASP A 153 -0.63 8.84 -6.52
C ASP A 153 -1.00 7.85 -5.40
N VAL A 154 -0.30 7.96 -4.27
CA VAL A 154 -0.59 7.22 -3.04
C VAL A 154 -1.13 8.20 -2.00
N ARG A 155 -2.31 7.90 -1.46
CA ARG A 155 -2.98 8.74 -0.47
C ARG A 155 -2.67 8.22 0.92
N HIS A 156 -1.95 9.02 1.68
CA HIS A 156 -1.54 8.69 3.04
C HIS A 156 -2.49 9.25 4.12
N PRO A 157 -2.60 8.57 5.27
CA PRO A 157 -3.46 8.95 6.38
C PRO A 157 -2.89 10.10 7.26
N PHE A 158 -1.70 10.63 6.96
CA PHE A 158 -1.08 11.71 7.75
C PHE A 158 -1.83 13.03 7.63
N ARG A 159 -2.19 13.46 6.41
CA ARG A 159 -2.99 14.67 6.21
C ARG A 159 -4.38 14.58 6.85
N PRO A 160 -5.12 13.46 6.69
CA PRO A 160 -6.35 13.22 7.46
C PRO A 160 -6.15 13.34 8.97
N LEU A 161 -5.01 12.87 9.51
CA LEU A 161 -4.73 12.96 10.95
C LEU A 161 -4.59 14.43 11.37
N GLU A 162 -3.83 15.24 10.64
CA GLU A 162 -3.73 16.68 10.94
C GLU A 162 -5.10 17.37 10.91
N GLY A 163 -5.95 17.03 9.93
CA GLY A 163 -7.32 17.55 9.85
C GLY A 163 -8.19 17.15 11.04
N ALA A 164 -8.14 15.87 11.45
CA ALA A 164 -8.88 15.37 12.60
C ALA A 164 -8.43 16.03 13.92
N ILE A 165 -7.12 16.24 14.09
CA ILE A 165 -6.56 16.93 15.27
C ILE A 165 -7.02 18.39 15.33
N LEU A 166 -7.08 19.10 14.20
CA LEU A 166 -7.62 20.46 14.15
C LEU A 166 -9.09 20.52 14.58
N GLU A 167 -9.90 19.57 14.12
CA GLU A 167 -11.31 19.48 14.52
C GLU A 167 -11.46 19.12 16.01
N LEU A 168 -10.63 18.22 16.54
CA LEU A 168 -10.62 17.88 17.96
C LEU A 168 -10.25 19.08 18.84
N ARG A 169 -9.22 19.86 18.46
CA ARG A 169 -8.84 21.09 19.19
C ARG A 169 -9.97 22.12 19.21
N LYS A 170 -10.75 22.19 18.13
CA LYS A 170 -11.92 23.07 18.06
C LYS A 170 -13.06 22.59 18.96
N ARG A 171 -13.31 21.27 19.04
CA ARG A 171 -14.41 20.70 19.83
C ARG A 171 -14.10 20.60 21.32
N CYS A 172 -12.83 20.40 21.67
CA CYS A 172 -12.33 20.17 23.03
C CYS A 172 -11.09 21.05 23.30
N PRO A 173 -11.25 22.39 23.35
CA PRO A 173 -10.11 23.31 23.49
C PRO A 173 -9.34 23.11 24.80
N ASP A 174 -10.02 22.67 25.87
CA ASP A 174 -9.42 22.47 27.20
C ASP A 174 -8.61 21.15 27.30
N GLU A 175 -8.66 20.29 26.28
CA GLU A 175 -8.02 18.96 26.28
C GLU A 175 -6.75 18.90 25.42
N GLU A 176 -6.05 20.02 25.24
CA GLU A 176 -4.90 20.14 24.34
C GLU A 176 -3.81 19.09 24.60
N THR A 177 -3.46 18.83 25.87
CA THR A 177 -2.45 17.81 26.22
C THR A 177 -2.86 16.40 25.79
N ARG A 178 -4.13 16.03 26.00
CA ARG A 178 -4.68 14.73 25.60
C ARG A 178 -4.63 14.58 24.07
N ILE A 179 -5.05 15.61 23.36
CA ILE A 179 -5.06 15.65 21.89
C ILE A 179 -3.63 15.55 21.33
N ASN A 180 -2.67 16.28 21.91
CA ASN A 180 -1.28 16.26 21.47
C ASN A 180 -0.62 14.88 21.69
N ASN A 181 -0.91 14.23 22.82
CA ASN A 181 -0.45 12.87 23.10
C ASN A 181 -1.06 11.86 22.11
N ALA A 182 -2.37 11.97 21.85
CA ALA A 182 -3.05 11.14 20.87
C ALA A 182 -2.50 11.33 19.46
N HIS A 183 -2.26 12.58 19.04
CA HIS A 183 -1.66 12.92 17.75
C HIS A 183 -0.29 12.28 17.58
N ALA A 184 0.62 12.46 18.56
CA ALA A 184 1.96 11.91 18.51
C ALA A 184 1.92 10.38 18.38
N ARG A 185 1.12 9.70 19.23
CA ARG A 185 1.06 8.25 19.23
C ARG A 185 0.38 7.69 17.97
N ALA A 186 -0.74 8.26 17.53
CA ALA A 186 -1.41 7.85 16.30
C ALA A 186 -0.49 8.03 15.08
N ARG A 187 0.32 9.10 15.05
CA ARG A 187 1.29 9.33 13.99
C ARG A 187 2.39 8.27 13.94
N GLU A 188 2.88 7.79 15.09
CA GLU A 188 3.84 6.67 15.13
C GLU A 188 3.23 5.36 14.65
N ILE A 189 1.97 5.08 14.98
CA ILE A 189 1.21 3.92 14.43
C ILE A 189 1.14 4.00 12.89
N LEU A 190 0.79 5.17 12.34
CA LEU A 190 0.70 5.36 10.89
C LEU A 190 2.06 5.21 10.17
N LYS A 191 3.17 5.59 10.84
CA LYS A 191 4.53 5.47 10.29
C LYS A 191 5.06 4.04 10.21
N PHE A 192 4.44 3.10 10.92
CA PHE A 192 4.90 1.71 10.97
C PHE A 192 3.79 0.71 10.72
N SER A 193 2.80 0.61 11.61
CA SER A 193 1.73 -0.39 11.55
C SER A 193 0.99 -0.37 10.23
N ALA A 194 0.64 0.82 9.74
CA ALA A 194 -0.06 0.96 8.47
C ALA A 194 0.80 0.56 7.26
N LEU A 195 2.13 0.65 7.37
CA LEU A 195 3.06 0.31 6.29
C LEU A 195 3.44 -1.18 6.26
N VAL A 196 3.25 -1.93 7.35
CA VAL A 196 3.63 -3.36 7.46
C VAL A 196 2.42 -4.31 7.39
N THR A 197 1.22 -3.81 7.71
CA THR A 197 -0.06 -4.55 7.66
C THR A 197 -0.83 -4.25 6.37
N ASP A 198 -1.80 -5.08 5.96
CA ASP A 198 -2.49 -4.92 4.67
C ASP A 198 -3.54 -3.80 4.63
N VAL A 199 -3.57 -2.89 5.62
CA VAL A 199 -4.63 -1.89 5.75
C VAL A 199 -4.80 -0.97 4.54
N TYR A 200 -3.73 -0.62 3.82
CA TYR A 200 -3.81 0.20 2.59
C TYR A 200 -4.57 -0.48 1.45
N PHE A 201 -4.68 -1.80 1.49
CA PHE A 201 -5.43 -2.58 0.51
C PHE A 201 -6.90 -2.74 0.88
N HIS A 202 -7.29 -2.50 2.13
CA HIS A 202 -8.64 -2.82 2.63
C HIS A 202 -9.43 -1.58 3.06
N TYR A 203 -8.74 -0.51 3.46
CA TYR A 203 -9.35 0.65 4.10
C TYR A 203 -8.93 1.96 3.43
N THR A 204 -9.79 2.97 3.56
CA THR A 204 -9.49 4.32 3.07
C THR A 204 -8.50 5.04 4.02
N PRO A 205 -7.78 6.09 3.56
CA PRO A 205 -6.89 6.85 4.42
C PRO A 205 -7.58 7.46 5.66
N SER A 206 -8.85 7.85 5.56
CA SER A 206 -9.63 8.35 6.70
C SER A 206 -9.96 7.23 7.70
N GLN A 207 -10.32 6.03 7.23
CA GLN A 207 -10.54 4.86 8.08
C GLN A 207 -9.26 4.43 8.80
N ILE A 208 -8.12 4.37 8.09
CA ILE A 208 -6.82 4.02 8.68
C ILE A 208 -6.41 5.04 9.74
N MET A 209 -6.63 6.33 9.48
CA MET A 209 -6.38 7.40 10.43
C MET A 209 -7.28 7.31 11.68
N MET A 210 -8.59 7.14 11.49
CA MET A 210 -9.50 7.02 12.63
C MET A 210 -9.23 5.75 13.43
N ALA A 211 -8.87 4.65 12.78
CA ALA A 211 -8.45 3.42 13.46
C ALA A 211 -7.17 3.63 14.28
N SER A 212 -6.18 4.39 13.78
CA SER A 212 -4.99 4.69 14.56
C SER A 212 -5.27 5.61 15.75
N LEU A 213 -6.23 6.54 15.65
CA LEU A 213 -6.73 7.28 16.82
C LEU A 213 -7.50 6.36 17.77
N LEU A 214 -8.31 5.44 17.27
CA LEU A 214 -9.09 4.48 18.06
C LEU A 214 -8.19 3.57 18.90
N MET A 215 -7.03 3.16 18.38
CA MET A 215 -6.00 2.41 19.14
C MET A 215 -5.45 3.18 20.35
N VAL A 216 -5.52 4.51 20.31
CA VAL A 216 -4.88 5.38 21.31
C VAL A 216 -5.91 5.94 22.28
N ASP A 217 -7.03 6.42 21.74
CA ASP A 217 -8.09 7.07 22.49
C ASP A 217 -9.43 6.96 21.76
N ALA A 218 -10.25 6.00 22.18
CA ALA A 218 -11.59 5.79 21.63
C ALA A 218 -12.53 6.99 21.84
N GLY A 219 -12.37 7.73 22.95
CA GLY A 219 -13.22 8.87 23.27
C GLY A 219 -13.05 10.02 22.28
N LEU A 220 -11.83 10.24 21.78
CA LEU A 220 -11.58 11.25 20.73
C LEU A 220 -12.25 10.86 19.40
N VAL A 221 -12.30 9.56 19.07
CA VAL A 221 -13.01 9.07 17.88
C VAL A 221 -14.52 9.26 18.03
N ASP A 222 -15.08 8.97 19.21
CA ASP A 222 -16.49 9.24 19.49
C ASP A 222 -16.84 10.73 19.36
N ILE A 223 -15.95 11.64 19.78
CA ILE A 223 -16.13 13.08 19.61
C ILE A 223 -16.14 13.46 18.13
N LEU A 224 -15.26 12.88 17.32
CA LEU A 224 -15.21 13.11 15.86
C LEU A 224 -16.46 12.59 15.13
N LEU A 225 -17.03 11.47 15.59
CA LEU A 225 -18.22 10.85 15.02
C LEU A 225 -19.54 11.37 15.61
N SER A 226 -19.48 12.32 16.55
CA SER A 226 -20.68 12.93 17.13
C SER A 226 -21.16 14.11 16.29
N ASP A 227 -22.48 14.23 16.12
CA ASP A 227 -23.13 15.37 15.46
C ASP A 227 -23.21 16.63 16.34
N LYS A 228 -22.78 16.53 17.61
CA LYS A 228 -22.82 17.68 18.51
C LYS A 228 -21.88 18.77 18.00
N PRO A 229 -22.37 20.00 17.74
CA PRO A 229 -21.51 21.09 17.34
C PRO A 229 -20.46 21.34 18.42
N ALA A 230 -19.29 21.84 18.00
CA ALA A 230 -18.22 22.24 18.90
C ALA A 230 -18.81 23.08 20.05
N LYS A 231 -18.38 22.81 21.30
CA LYS A 231 -18.73 23.63 22.46
C LYS A 231 -18.07 25.00 22.28
N ASN A 232 -18.63 25.84 21.42
CA ASN A 232 -18.30 27.25 21.41
C ASN A 232 -18.83 27.80 22.73
N GLY A 233 -17.91 28.29 23.58
CA GLY A 233 -18.26 28.95 24.83
C GLY A 233 -19.27 30.06 24.58
N ALA A 234 -20.51 29.78 24.96
CA ALA A 234 -21.53 30.76 25.29
C ALA A 234 -22.43 30.08 26.34
N GLU A 235 -22.10 30.31 27.61
CA GLU A 235 -23.13 30.36 28.64
C GLU A 235 -24.16 31.38 28.17
N ASN A 236 -25.28 30.90 27.63
CA ASN A 236 -26.60 31.54 27.62
C ASN A 236 -27.49 30.77 26.64
N ASP A 237 -28.07 29.66 27.10
CA ASP A 237 -29.38 29.19 26.64
C ASP A 237 -30.01 28.27 27.70
N ALA A 238 -30.05 28.79 28.93
CA ALA A 238 -31.03 28.37 29.92
C ALA A 238 -32.16 29.39 29.90
N LYS A 239 -33.13 29.19 28.99
CA LYS A 239 -34.55 29.60 29.04
C LYS A 239 -35.10 29.81 27.63
N ASN A 240 -35.68 28.75 27.06
CA ASN A 240 -37.04 28.77 26.48
C ASN A 240 -37.31 27.43 25.78
N GLY A 241 -38.19 26.62 26.36
CA GLY A 241 -38.55 25.32 25.81
C GLY A 241 -39.85 24.78 26.43
N ALA A 242 -40.91 25.59 26.43
CA ALA A 242 -42.28 25.10 26.55
C ALA A 242 -42.97 25.38 25.22
N GLY A 243 -43.03 24.36 24.36
CA GLY A 243 -43.64 24.44 23.04
C GLY A 243 -43.78 23.04 22.45
N ASN A 244 -44.89 22.38 22.75
CA ASN A 244 -45.33 21.15 22.09
C ASN A 244 -45.46 21.38 20.58
N GLY A 245 -44.62 20.72 19.79
CA GLY A 245 -44.75 20.62 18.35
C GLY A 245 -44.40 19.21 17.91
N ALA A 246 -45.41 18.41 17.59
CA ALA A 246 -45.27 17.08 17.03
C ALA A 246 -44.58 17.17 15.66
N GLY A 247 -43.31 16.73 15.58
CA GLY A 247 -42.57 16.57 14.34
C GLY A 247 -42.46 15.09 13.96
N HIS A 248 -43.42 14.58 13.19
CA HIS A 248 -43.44 13.21 12.64
C HIS A 248 -42.48 13.04 11.42
N GLY A 249 -41.24 13.53 11.52
CA GLY A 249 -40.28 13.53 10.40
C GLY A 249 -38.83 13.13 10.72
N ASP A 250 -38.45 13.00 12.00
CA ASP A 250 -37.03 12.87 12.42
C ASP A 250 -36.57 11.45 12.76
N ASP A 251 -37.47 10.48 12.93
CA ASP A 251 -37.08 9.13 13.39
C ASP A 251 -36.33 8.32 12.30
N GLN A 252 -36.65 8.55 11.02
CA GLN A 252 -36.08 7.78 9.92
C GLN A 252 -34.69 8.26 9.50
N SER A 253 -34.42 9.56 9.58
CA SER A 253 -33.10 10.17 9.33
C SER A 253 -32.10 9.84 10.45
N ASN A 254 -32.55 9.88 11.70
CA ASN A 254 -31.75 9.55 12.88
C ASN A 254 -31.39 8.05 12.90
N GLY A 255 -32.32 7.17 12.51
CA GLY A 255 -32.06 5.73 12.36
C GLY A 255 -31.06 5.40 11.24
N ALA A 256 -31.11 6.13 10.12
CA ALA A 256 -30.16 5.95 9.02
C ALA A 256 -28.73 6.37 9.41
N TYR A 257 -28.59 7.50 10.13
CA TYR A 257 -27.31 7.96 10.66
C TYR A 257 -26.74 6.99 11.70
N ALA A 258 -27.55 6.51 12.64
CA ALA A 258 -27.13 5.53 13.64
C ALA A 258 -26.60 4.24 12.98
N LYS A 259 -27.29 3.73 11.95
CA LYS A 259 -26.87 2.55 11.19
C LYS A 259 -25.59 2.78 10.39
N ALA A 260 -25.40 3.99 9.85
CA ALA A 260 -24.16 4.37 9.18
C ALA A 260 -22.99 4.43 10.19
N ARG A 261 -23.20 5.04 11.36
CA ARG A 261 -22.22 5.10 12.46
C ARG A 261 -21.81 3.71 12.93
N GLU A 262 -22.76 2.79 13.12
CA GLU A 262 -22.48 1.41 13.51
C GLU A 262 -21.59 0.69 12.48
N ARG A 263 -21.88 0.86 11.18
CA ARG A 263 -21.06 0.30 10.09
C ARG A 263 -19.66 0.91 10.05
N ILE A 264 -19.54 2.22 10.24
CA ILE A 264 -18.26 2.92 10.31
C ILE A 264 -17.45 2.35 11.48
N MET A 265 -18.03 2.29 12.68
CA MET A 265 -17.34 1.75 13.86
C MET A 265 -16.90 0.30 13.68
N THR A 266 -17.76 -0.55 13.09
CA THR A 266 -17.39 -1.94 12.76
C THR A 266 -16.19 -2.01 11.82
N THR A 267 -16.15 -1.10 10.83
CA THR A 267 -15.02 -1.00 9.90
C THR A 267 -13.75 -0.48 10.59
N LEU A 268 -13.89 0.51 11.49
CA LEU A 268 -12.77 1.06 12.25
C LEU A 268 -12.19 0.02 13.21
N GLU A 269 -13.01 -0.74 13.91
CA GLU A 269 -12.58 -1.85 14.78
C GLU A 269 -11.84 -2.93 13.98
N SER A 270 -12.34 -3.29 12.80
CA SER A 270 -11.66 -4.25 11.92
C SER A 270 -10.31 -3.72 11.41
N CYS A 271 -10.23 -2.43 11.10
CA CYS A 271 -8.97 -1.77 10.72
C CYS A 271 -8.02 -1.67 11.92
N ARG A 272 -8.54 -1.39 13.13
CA ARG A 272 -7.79 -1.29 14.39
C ARG A 272 -7.10 -2.62 14.71
N ALA A 273 -7.86 -3.71 14.70
CA ALA A 273 -7.34 -5.05 14.93
C ALA A 273 -6.21 -5.40 13.95
N MET A 274 -6.34 -5.02 12.68
CA MET A 274 -5.28 -5.25 11.69
C MET A 274 -4.03 -4.40 11.95
N LEU A 275 -4.17 -3.16 12.44
CA LEU A 275 -3.02 -2.33 12.83
C LEU A 275 -2.32 -2.89 14.08
N GLU A 276 -3.09 -3.44 15.03
CA GLU A 276 -2.62 -4.08 16.27
C GLU A 276 -1.79 -5.35 16.03
N ASP A 277 -1.83 -5.95 14.84
CA ASP A 277 -0.93 -7.05 14.47
C ASP A 277 0.54 -6.60 14.38
N GLU A 278 0.79 -5.33 14.03
CA GLU A 278 2.14 -4.78 13.90
C GLU A 278 2.29 -3.41 14.59
N PRO A 279 2.17 -3.30 15.93
CA PRO A 279 2.34 -2.05 16.66
C PRO A 279 3.78 -1.49 16.50
N PRO A 280 4.00 -0.18 16.66
CA PRO A 280 5.31 0.46 16.47
C PRO A 280 6.45 -0.21 17.25
N GLU A 281 6.18 -0.72 18.44
CA GLU A 281 7.13 -1.40 19.33
C GLU A 281 7.82 -2.59 18.64
N ARG A 282 7.11 -3.29 17.75
CA ARG A 282 7.67 -4.45 17.03
C ARG A 282 8.83 -4.08 16.12
N MET A 283 8.96 -2.83 15.70
CA MET A 283 10.11 -2.34 14.93
C MET A 283 11.43 -2.63 15.66
N SER A 284 11.47 -2.36 16.96
CA SER A 284 12.62 -2.60 17.84
C SER A 284 12.58 -3.96 18.50
N GLU A 285 11.44 -4.34 19.08
CA GLU A 285 11.32 -5.50 19.97
C GLU A 285 11.22 -6.85 19.24
N TYR A 286 10.81 -6.84 17.97
CA TYR A 286 10.68 -8.07 17.17
C TYR A 286 11.59 -8.01 15.95
N TRP A 287 11.34 -7.08 15.03
CA TRP A 287 12.08 -6.99 13.78
C TRP A 287 13.53 -6.55 13.99
N GLY A 288 13.84 -5.86 15.07
CA GLY A 288 15.19 -5.39 15.40
C GLY A 288 16.07 -6.46 16.03
N THR A 289 15.47 -7.60 16.40
CA THR A 289 16.16 -8.64 17.15
C THR A 289 17.03 -9.53 16.25
N PRO A 290 18.23 -9.95 16.72
CA PRO A 290 19.07 -10.91 16.00
C PRO A 290 18.35 -12.24 15.71
N GLU A 291 17.42 -12.63 16.57
CA GLU A 291 16.60 -13.84 16.48
C GLU A 291 15.76 -13.83 15.20
N ILE A 292 15.07 -12.72 14.93
CA ILE A 292 14.25 -12.61 13.71
C ILE A 292 15.11 -12.56 12.47
N VAL A 293 16.23 -11.82 12.48
CA VAL A 293 17.17 -11.82 11.36
C VAL A 293 17.70 -13.24 11.08
N LYS A 294 18.00 -14.03 12.13
CA LYS A 294 18.39 -15.44 12.02
C LYS A 294 17.26 -16.31 11.47
N SER A 295 16.01 -16.08 11.92
CA SER A 295 14.83 -16.81 11.46
C SER A 295 14.50 -16.60 9.97
N MET A 296 14.93 -15.47 9.40
CA MET A 296 14.76 -15.18 7.96
C MET A 296 15.84 -15.82 7.09
N LYS A 297 16.96 -16.30 7.66
CA LYS A 297 18.06 -16.92 6.89
C LYS A 297 17.61 -18.17 6.11
N PRO A 298 16.83 -19.13 6.66
CA PRO A 298 16.32 -20.27 5.90
C PRO A 298 15.47 -19.85 4.70
N LEU A 299 14.54 -18.90 4.89
CA LEU A 299 13.71 -18.38 3.81
C LEU A 299 14.53 -17.71 2.70
N ARG A 300 15.53 -16.91 3.06
CA ARG A 300 16.44 -16.30 2.08
C ARG A 300 17.29 -17.33 1.35
N LYS A 301 17.73 -18.40 2.03
CA LYS A 301 18.44 -19.52 1.40
C LYS A 301 17.54 -20.29 0.44
N LYS A 302 16.28 -20.51 0.80
CA LYS A 302 15.26 -21.13 -0.06
C LYS A 302 15.01 -20.27 -1.30
N LEU A 303 14.79 -18.97 -1.12
CA LEU A 303 14.67 -17.99 -2.22
C LEU A 303 15.88 -18.03 -3.16
N GLN A 304 17.10 -18.06 -2.62
CA GLN A 304 18.31 -18.11 -3.43
C GLN A 304 18.39 -19.34 -4.35
N LYS A 305 17.81 -20.48 -3.92
CA LYS A 305 17.78 -21.72 -4.69
C LYS A 305 16.67 -21.75 -5.73
N CYS A 306 15.55 -21.07 -5.48
CA CYS A 306 14.35 -21.14 -6.32
C CYS A 306 14.05 -19.86 -7.12
N ARG A 307 14.98 -18.89 -7.14
CA ARG A 307 14.83 -17.64 -7.90
C ARG A 307 14.93 -17.89 -9.41
N ASP A 308 14.24 -17.06 -10.17
CA ASP A 308 14.33 -17.02 -11.64
C ASP A 308 15.75 -16.62 -12.06
N PRO A 309 16.51 -17.49 -12.75
CA PRO A 309 17.89 -17.21 -13.12
C PRO A 309 18.01 -16.03 -14.11
N ASP A 310 17.02 -15.85 -14.98
CA ASP A 310 17.07 -14.85 -16.07
C ASP A 310 16.63 -13.46 -15.60
N ARG A 311 15.97 -13.38 -14.44
CA ARG A 311 15.38 -12.14 -13.89
C ARG A 311 15.98 -11.75 -12.54
N ALA A 312 16.91 -12.53 -12.03
CA ALA A 312 17.61 -12.26 -10.77
C ALA A 312 18.54 -11.04 -10.86
N ASP A 313 19.12 -10.75 -12.02
CA ASP A 313 19.92 -9.54 -12.27
C ASP A 313 19.13 -8.55 -13.13
N LEU A 314 18.74 -7.43 -12.50
CA LEU A 314 17.94 -6.41 -13.17
C LEU A 314 18.73 -5.66 -14.24
N VAL A 315 20.05 -5.48 -14.06
CA VAL A 315 20.91 -4.77 -15.00
C VAL A 315 21.06 -5.59 -16.27
N GLU A 316 21.31 -6.89 -16.14
CA GLU A 316 21.35 -7.81 -17.29
C GLU A 316 19.99 -7.89 -17.98
N LEU A 317 18.90 -7.99 -17.22
CA LEU A 317 17.55 -7.99 -17.76
C LEU A 317 17.25 -6.72 -18.57
N GLN A 318 17.66 -5.55 -18.07
CA GLN A 318 17.49 -4.28 -18.78
C GLN A 318 18.35 -4.22 -20.05
N ARG A 319 19.60 -4.71 -19.98
CA ARG A 319 20.51 -4.78 -21.14
C ARG A 319 19.93 -5.66 -22.24
N ALA A 320 19.51 -6.88 -21.92
CA ALA A 320 18.92 -7.82 -22.87
C ALA A 320 17.68 -7.24 -23.56
N ARG A 321 16.80 -6.55 -22.81
CA ARG A 321 15.63 -5.87 -23.38
C ARG A 321 15.99 -4.73 -24.34
N ARG A 322 17.05 -3.96 -24.05
CA ARG A 322 17.52 -2.89 -24.93
C ARG A 322 18.14 -3.45 -26.22
N GLU A 323 18.90 -4.53 -26.15
CA GLU A 323 19.49 -5.20 -27.30
C GLU A 323 18.42 -5.80 -28.23
N GLN A 324 17.39 -6.44 -27.64
CA GLN A 324 16.22 -6.94 -28.38
C GLN A 324 15.43 -5.81 -29.07
N ALA A 325 15.32 -4.64 -28.44
CA ALA A 325 14.63 -3.49 -29.04
C ALA A 325 15.43 -2.87 -30.21
N ASN A 326 16.76 -2.97 -30.19
CA ASN A 326 17.63 -2.44 -31.23
C ASN A 326 17.80 -3.40 -32.43
N THR A 327 17.49 -4.68 -32.25
CA THR A 327 17.48 -5.67 -33.34
C THR A 327 16.10 -5.67 -34.01
N LYS A 328 16.02 -5.29 -35.30
CA LYS A 328 14.77 -5.40 -36.08
C LYS A 328 14.30 -6.87 -36.10
N PRO A 329 13.00 -7.15 -35.97
CA PRO A 329 12.51 -8.52 -35.99
C PRO A 329 12.73 -9.11 -37.39
N THR A 330 13.62 -10.10 -37.50
CA THR A 330 13.52 -11.07 -38.59
C THR A 330 12.26 -11.90 -38.30
N LEU A 331 11.32 -11.92 -39.25
CA LEU A 331 10.11 -12.74 -39.19
C LEU A 331 10.48 -14.22 -39.03
N GLN A 332 10.59 -14.68 -37.80
CA GLN A 332 10.62 -16.09 -37.46
C GLN A 332 9.25 -16.48 -36.89
N LYS A 333 8.75 -17.64 -37.32
CA LYS A 333 7.44 -18.17 -36.95
C LYS A 333 7.32 -18.25 -35.42
N PRO A 334 6.13 -17.93 -34.86
CA PRO A 334 5.95 -17.87 -33.42
C PRO A 334 6.15 -19.25 -32.79
N THR A 335 7.11 -19.34 -31.87
CA THR A 335 7.17 -20.41 -30.89
C THR A 335 6.26 -20.06 -29.71
N SER A 336 5.83 -21.06 -28.95
CA SER A 336 4.85 -21.01 -27.86
C SER A 336 5.14 -20.02 -26.70
N HIS A 337 6.22 -19.25 -26.79
CA HIS A 337 6.69 -18.29 -25.80
C HIS A 337 5.97 -16.92 -25.87
N ASP A 338 5.25 -16.62 -26.96
CA ASP A 338 4.66 -15.30 -27.22
C ASP A 338 3.22 -15.09 -26.72
N LEU A 339 2.65 -16.03 -25.97
CA LEU A 339 1.25 -16.00 -25.53
C LEU A 339 1.01 -15.39 -24.13
N ALA A 340 2.05 -14.95 -23.41
CA ALA A 340 1.93 -14.54 -22.00
C ALA A 340 2.04 -13.02 -21.73
N LEU A 341 2.17 -12.19 -22.78
CA LEU A 341 2.16 -10.74 -22.65
C LEU A 341 1.09 -10.18 -23.58
N GLY A 342 0.07 -9.54 -23.00
CA GLY A 342 -0.95 -8.82 -23.75
C GLY A 342 -0.30 -7.93 -24.81
N LYS A 343 -0.56 -8.23 -26.08
CA LYS A 343 -0.06 -7.45 -27.21
C LYS A 343 -0.60 -6.03 -27.13
N VAL A 344 0.33 -5.08 -27.06
CA VAL A 344 0.09 -3.73 -27.58
C VAL A 344 0.31 -3.84 -29.09
N ASP A 345 -0.77 -4.05 -29.84
CA ASP A 345 -0.72 -4.02 -31.30
C ASP A 345 -0.43 -2.59 -31.77
N HIS A 346 0.76 -2.39 -32.34
CA HIS A 346 1.14 -1.18 -33.06
C HIS A 346 0.60 -1.22 -34.51
N THR A 347 -0.73 -1.21 -34.68
CA THR A 347 -1.33 -0.76 -35.95
C THR A 347 -2.47 0.22 -35.66
N ARG A 348 -2.29 1.46 -36.12
CA ARG A 348 -3.10 2.63 -35.79
C ARG A 348 -4.40 2.66 -36.59
N SER A 349 -5.48 3.10 -35.92
CA SER A 349 -6.70 3.73 -36.44
C SER A 349 -7.64 2.92 -37.35
N LYS A 350 -8.78 2.51 -36.78
CA LYS A 350 -10.14 2.81 -37.29
C LYS A 350 -11.17 2.46 -36.21
N ARG A 351 -12.17 3.34 -36.03
CA ARG A 351 -13.35 3.16 -35.16
C ARG A 351 -13.99 1.78 -35.37
N GLN A 352 -14.31 1.05 -34.30
CA GLN A 352 -15.61 0.38 -34.19
C GLN A 352 -15.98 0.06 -32.74
N LYS A 353 -17.25 0.35 -32.42
CA LYS A 353 -17.96 0.01 -31.19
C LYS A 353 -18.21 -1.50 -31.09
N THR A 354 -18.39 -1.94 -29.83
CA THR A 354 -19.18 -3.08 -29.31
C THR A 354 -18.66 -4.51 -29.39
N ALA A 355 -18.89 -5.19 -28.25
CA ALA A 355 -18.76 -6.62 -27.91
C ALA A 355 -17.33 -7.14 -27.72
N GLY A 356 -16.99 -7.88 -26.66
CA GLY A 356 -17.75 -8.49 -25.56
C GLY A 356 -16.75 -9.25 -24.69
N ALA A 357 -17.15 -9.56 -23.46
CA ALA A 357 -16.37 -10.19 -22.39
C ALA A 357 -15.38 -11.29 -22.84
N ALA A 358 -14.11 -11.14 -22.49
CA ALA A 358 -13.14 -12.23 -22.40
C ALA A 358 -12.02 -11.85 -21.41
N ASP A 359 -11.91 -12.65 -20.35
CA ASP A 359 -10.81 -12.81 -19.39
C ASP A 359 -10.04 -11.56 -18.94
N ASP A 360 -10.59 -10.88 -17.94
CA ASP A 360 -9.79 -10.01 -17.08
C ASP A 360 -8.94 -10.86 -16.13
N VAL A 361 -7.69 -11.08 -16.53
CA VAL A 361 -6.63 -11.72 -15.72
C VAL A 361 -6.48 -11.06 -14.33
N PHE A 362 -6.98 -9.84 -14.14
CA PHE A 362 -6.76 -9.03 -12.94
C PHE A 362 -7.93 -9.00 -11.95
N GLY A 363 -8.95 -9.82 -12.19
CA GLY A 363 -10.10 -9.96 -11.29
C GLY A 363 -11.00 -8.72 -11.26
N PRO A 364 -12.27 -8.86 -10.85
CA PRO A 364 -13.22 -7.77 -10.92
C PRO A 364 -12.89 -6.68 -9.90
N SER A 365 -13.03 -5.42 -10.32
CA SER A 365 -13.13 -4.30 -9.38
C SER A 365 -14.33 -4.50 -8.45
N LEU A 366 -14.17 -4.18 -7.17
CA LEU A 366 -15.28 -4.18 -6.22
C LEU A 366 -16.38 -3.25 -6.75
N GLY A 367 -17.54 -3.83 -7.06
CA GLY A 367 -18.77 -3.10 -7.39
C GLY A 367 -19.36 -2.39 -6.18
#